data_AF-A0A1B9AQQ1-F1
#
_entry.id   AF-A0A1B9AQQ1-F1
#
_cell.length_a   1.000
_cell.length_b   1.000
_cell.length_c   1.000
_cell.angle_alpha   90.00
_cell.angle_beta   90.00
_cell.angle_gamma   90.00
#
_symmetry.space_group_name_H-M   'P 1'
#
loop_
_entity.id
_entity.type
_entity.pdbx_description
1 polymer ?
#
loop_
_entity_poly.entity_id
_entity_poly.type
_entity_poly.pdbx_seq_one_letter_code
_entity_poly.pdbx_strand_id
1 'polypeptide(L)'
;MTDYRNDLKFQAKVSTTRFLIDFLADQGVDDAIAIKRRGQGAHNLQAHAASIVPLAVLFSLHNSSLVTNIKLNSDLYHNMGTGSSEARDPAIWNPIKAGMSNFRDIHGDDIVAEELSAPYLPQSVNDVLRTYLSDNYLGDHTNGGAGDTVLKRTLKILSHIFY
;
A
#
# COMPACT_ATOMS: atom_id res chain seq x y z
N MET A 1 -13.62 15.85 2.71
CA MET A 1 -12.16 15.96 2.65
C MET A 1 -11.59 16.11 4.05
N THR A 2 -10.96 15.05 4.53
CA THR A 2 -10.20 14.96 5.78
C THR A 2 -8.72 14.99 5.45
N ASP A 3 -7.89 15.70 6.22
CA ASP A 3 -6.43 15.66 6.07
C ASP A 3 -5.79 14.75 7.13
N TYR A 4 -5.53 13.51 6.74
CA TYR A 4 -4.93 12.50 7.61
C TYR A 4 -3.44 12.75 7.88
N ARG A 5 -2.77 13.67 7.17
CA ARG A 5 -1.38 14.05 7.50
C ARG A 5 -1.26 14.66 8.90
N ASN A 6 -2.33 15.29 9.38
CA ASN A 6 -2.40 15.91 10.69
C ASN A 6 -3.07 15.03 11.75
N ASP A 7 -3.59 13.85 11.38
CA ASP A 7 -4.16 12.89 12.32
C ASP A 7 -3.03 12.10 13.01
N LEU A 8 -2.83 12.36 14.30
CA LEU A 8 -1.78 11.73 15.10
C LEU A 8 -1.89 10.20 15.16
N LYS A 9 -3.11 9.64 15.20
CA LYS A 9 -3.31 8.18 15.26
C LYS A 9 -2.97 7.54 13.92
N PHE A 10 -3.36 8.19 12.83
CA PHE A 10 -3.02 7.74 11.49
C PHE A 10 -1.50 7.82 11.26
N GLN A 11 -0.87 8.95 11.58
CA GLN A 11 0.58 9.12 11.42
C GLN A 11 1.38 8.16 12.28
N ALA A 12 0.93 7.88 13.52
CA ALA A 12 1.54 6.85 14.36
C ALA A 12 1.49 5.47 13.67
N LYS A 13 0.35 5.08 13.10
CA LYS A 13 0.22 3.81 12.37
C LYS A 13 1.10 3.76 11.11
N VAL A 14 1.19 4.85 10.36
CA VAL A 14 2.10 4.95 9.20
C VAL A 14 3.56 4.77 9.65
N SER A 15 3.97 5.47 10.71
CA SER A 15 5.31 5.36 11.28
C SER A 15 5.62 3.95 11.75
N THR A 16 4.72 3.32 12.53
CA THR A 16 4.85 1.94 12.97
C THR A 16 4.94 0.97 11.79
N THR A 17 4.12 1.18 10.75
CA THR A 17 4.16 0.34 9.54
C THR A 17 5.50 0.43 8.84
N ARG A 18 6.05 1.64 8.68
CA ARG A 18 7.39 1.85 8.09
C ARG A 18 8.48 1.18 8.92
N PHE A 19 8.46 1.38 10.24
CA PHE A 19 9.39 0.71 11.15
C PHE A 19 9.34 -0.82 11.02
N LEU A 20 8.14 -1.40 10.95
CA LEU A 20 8.00 -2.85 10.84
C LEU A 20 8.44 -3.38 9.47
N ILE A 21 8.23 -2.63 8.39
CA ILE A 21 8.81 -2.97 7.08
C ILE A 21 10.34 -2.99 7.19
N ASP A 22 10.96 -2.00 7.82
CA ASP A 22 12.41 -1.97 7.98
C ASP A 22 12.92 -3.13 8.83
N PHE A 23 12.24 -3.42 9.96
CA PHE A 23 12.57 -4.54 10.84
C PHE A 23 12.45 -5.89 10.11
N LEU A 24 11.33 -6.15 9.43
CA LEU A 24 11.13 -7.39 8.68
C LEU A 24 12.12 -7.55 7.53
N ALA A 25 12.50 -6.44 6.88
CA ALA A 25 13.53 -6.46 5.85
C ALA A 25 14.88 -6.91 6.44
N ASP A 26 15.22 -6.44 7.63
CA ASP A 26 16.45 -6.84 8.32
C ASP A 26 16.39 -8.30 8.83
N GLN A 27 15.18 -8.85 9.02
CA GLN A 27 14.93 -10.27 9.31
C GLN A 27 14.89 -11.16 8.04
N GLY A 28 15.06 -10.60 6.84
CA GLY A 28 15.11 -11.38 5.60
C GLY A 28 13.75 -11.61 4.92
N VAL A 29 12.69 -10.87 5.27
CA VAL A 29 11.39 -10.99 4.59
C VAL A 29 11.45 -10.29 3.22
N ASP A 30 11.36 -11.06 2.14
CA ASP A 30 11.52 -10.59 0.75
C ASP A 30 10.62 -9.40 0.38
N ASP A 31 9.35 -9.45 0.77
CA ASP A 31 8.38 -8.39 0.46
C ASP A 31 8.75 -7.08 1.17
N ALA A 32 9.24 -7.17 2.40
CA ALA A 32 9.69 -6.03 3.19
C ALA A 32 10.99 -5.45 2.62
N ILE A 33 11.97 -6.29 2.24
CA ILE A 33 13.20 -5.89 1.55
C ILE A 33 12.86 -5.12 0.28
N ALA A 34 11.92 -5.61 -0.51
CA ALA A 34 11.54 -4.98 -1.76
C ALA A 34 10.89 -3.60 -1.57
N ILE A 35 10.06 -3.43 -0.54
CA ILE A 35 9.50 -2.11 -0.19
C ILE A 35 10.60 -1.17 0.31
N LYS A 36 11.46 -1.63 1.23
CA LYS A 36 12.58 -0.84 1.77
C LYS A 36 13.49 -0.31 0.66
N ARG A 37 13.91 -1.18 -0.27
CA ARG A 37 14.72 -0.78 -1.43
C ARG A 37 14.04 0.29 -2.30
N ARG A 38 12.74 0.16 -2.55
CA ARG A 38 11.97 1.16 -3.31
C ARG A 38 11.89 2.48 -2.57
N GLY A 39 11.64 2.46 -1.26
CA GLY A 39 11.66 3.66 -0.41
C GLY A 39 13.02 4.37 -0.40
N GLN A 40 14.11 3.62 -0.54
CA GLN A 40 15.47 4.14 -0.69
C GLN A 40 15.81 4.63 -2.11
N GLY A 41 14.83 4.64 -3.03
CA GLY A 41 15.00 5.16 -4.39
C GLY A 41 15.47 4.14 -5.44
N ALA A 42 15.44 2.84 -5.13
CA ALA A 42 15.74 1.83 -6.14
C ALA A 42 14.82 1.99 -7.36
N HIS A 43 15.42 2.06 -8.55
CA HIS A 43 14.73 2.27 -9.83
C HIS A 43 13.91 3.57 -9.89
N ASN A 44 14.28 4.61 -9.13
CA ASN A 44 13.56 5.89 -9.03
C ASN A 44 12.13 5.74 -8.48
N LEU A 45 11.91 4.76 -7.60
CA LEU A 45 10.59 4.44 -7.04
C LEU A 45 10.36 4.96 -5.60
N GLN A 46 11.17 5.89 -5.10
CA GLN A 46 11.05 6.45 -3.75
C GLN A 46 9.65 6.99 -3.46
N ALA A 47 9.05 7.67 -4.45
CA ALA A 47 7.70 8.24 -4.34
C ALA A 47 6.60 7.16 -4.22
N HIS A 48 6.84 5.96 -4.75
CA HIS A 48 5.86 4.88 -4.66
C HIS A 48 5.68 4.43 -3.21
N ALA A 49 6.77 4.10 -2.51
CA ALA A 49 6.66 3.65 -1.12
C ALA A 49 6.18 4.78 -0.19
N ALA A 50 6.63 6.02 -0.43
CA ALA A 50 6.25 7.16 0.38
C ALA A 50 4.74 7.46 0.36
N SER A 51 4.10 7.35 -0.80
CA SER A 51 2.69 7.65 -0.99
C SER A 51 1.76 6.43 -0.84
N ILE A 52 2.20 5.24 -1.26
CA ILE A 52 1.38 4.03 -1.21
C ILE A 52 1.29 3.45 0.21
N VAL A 53 2.33 3.57 1.04
CA VAL A 53 2.25 3.04 2.43
C VAL A 53 1.15 3.75 3.24
N PRO A 54 1.08 5.10 3.27
CA PRO A 54 -0.05 5.81 3.88
C PRO A 54 -1.41 5.39 3.31
N LEU A 55 -1.54 5.27 1.99
CA LEU A 55 -2.76 4.80 1.34
C LEU A 55 -3.16 3.40 1.83
N ALA A 56 -2.23 2.45 1.87
CA ALA A 56 -2.47 1.08 2.32
C ALA A 56 -2.87 1.02 3.80
N VAL A 57 -2.25 1.86 4.64
CA VAL A 57 -2.64 1.99 6.05
C VAL A 57 -4.07 2.50 6.16
N LEU A 58 -4.43 3.58 5.46
CA LEU A 58 -5.78 4.13 5.50
C LEU A 58 -6.80 3.11 5.03
N PHE A 59 -6.54 2.47 3.88
CA PHE A 59 -7.38 1.40 3.34
C PHE A 59 -7.59 0.28 4.36
N SER A 60 -6.52 -0.15 5.05
CA SER A 60 -6.58 -1.24 6.04
C SER A 60 -7.41 -0.92 7.28
N LEU A 61 -7.54 0.36 7.63
CA LEU A 61 -8.36 0.80 8.77
C LEU A 61 -9.85 0.74 8.45
N HIS A 62 -10.20 1.04 7.20
CA HIS A 62 -11.59 1.05 6.74
C HIS A 62 -12.06 -0.30 6.19
N ASN A 63 -11.12 -1.20 5.84
CA ASN A 63 -11.41 -2.49 5.21
C ASN A 63 -10.76 -3.66 5.95
N SER A 64 -10.82 -3.66 7.28
CA SER A 64 -10.15 -4.66 8.12
C SER A 64 -10.49 -6.11 7.76
N SER A 65 -11.75 -6.42 7.43
CA SER A 65 -12.17 -7.76 7.01
C SER A 65 -11.50 -8.23 5.71
N LEU A 66 -11.30 -7.32 4.74
CA LEU A 66 -10.60 -7.64 3.49
C LEU A 66 -9.11 -7.88 3.76
N VAL A 67 -8.52 -7.14 4.69
CA VAL A 67 -7.14 -7.34 5.11
C VAL A 67 -6.96 -8.65 5.88
N THR A 68 -7.89 -9.03 6.76
CA THR A 68 -7.91 -10.35 7.40
C THR A 68 -7.99 -11.48 6.37
N ASN A 69 -8.74 -11.31 5.28
CA ASN A 69 -8.77 -12.29 4.19
C ASN A 69 -7.39 -12.49 3.54
N ILE A 70 -6.56 -11.44 3.42
CA ILE A 70 -5.18 -11.57 2.93
C ILE A 70 -4.37 -12.46 3.87
N LYS A 71 -4.45 -12.23 5.19
CA LYS A 71 -3.76 -13.06 6.20
C LYS A 71 -4.11 -14.54 6.07
N LEU A 72 -5.40 -14.85 5.89
CA LEU A 72 -5.89 -16.23 5.82
C LEU A 72 -5.44 -16.97 4.56
N ASN A 73 -5.07 -16.25 3.51
CA ASN A 73 -4.77 -16.81 2.18
C ASN A 73 -3.35 -16.48 1.68
N SER A 74 -2.50 -15.91 2.52
CA SER A 74 -1.10 -15.62 2.17
C SER A 74 -0.17 -15.94 3.32
N ASP A 75 1.10 -16.22 3.01
CA ASP A 75 2.13 -16.43 4.01
C ASP A 75 3.13 -15.27 3.99
N LEU A 76 3.34 -14.60 5.13
CA LEU A 76 4.30 -13.49 5.27
C LEU A 76 5.69 -13.79 4.67
N TYR A 77 6.15 -15.04 4.76
CA TYR A 77 7.49 -15.44 4.30
C TYR A 77 7.56 -15.85 2.82
N HIS A 78 6.42 -16.04 2.15
CA HIS A 78 6.40 -16.26 0.71
C HIS A 78 6.47 -14.94 -0.05
N ASN A 79 7.42 -14.80 -0.95
CA ASN A 79 7.57 -13.57 -1.73
C ASN A 79 6.37 -13.34 -2.67
N MET A 80 5.81 -12.13 -2.63
CA MET A 80 4.82 -11.62 -3.59
C MET A 80 5.48 -11.00 -4.84
N GLY A 81 6.43 -11.73 -5.43
CA GLY A 81 7.11 -11.33 -6.66
C GLY A 81 6.23 -11.49 -7.92
N THR A 82 6.75 -11.00 -9.04
CA THR A 82 6.14 -11.22 -10.36
C THR A 82 6.07 -12.72 -10.63
N GLY A 83 4.85 -13.28 -10.72
CA GLY A 83 4.64 -14.71 -10.93
C GLY A 83 4.23 -15.50 -9.68
N SER A 84 4.28 -14.89 -8.50
CA SER A 84 3.78 -15.50 -7.27
C SER A 84 2.30 -15.90 -7.41
N SER A 85 1.97 -17.12 -6.98
CA SER A 85 0.60 -17.62 -6.94
C SER A 85 -0.27 -16.71 -6.08
N GLU A 86 0.23 -16.33 -4.90
CA GLU A 86 -0.44 -15.37 -4.02
C GLU A 86 -0.66 -14.02 -4.70
N ALA A 87 0.33 -13.50 -5.45
CA ALA A 87 0.20 -12.22 -6.15
C ALA A 87 -0.83 -12.22 -7.29
N ARG A 88 -1.16 -13.41 -7.81
CA ARG A 88 -2.12 -13.63 -8.90
C ARG A 88 -3.45 -14.21 -8.41
N ASP A 89 -3.57 -14.52 -7.12
CA ASP A 89 -4.74 -15.19 -6.58
C ASP A 89 -5.98 -14.27 -6.62
N PRO A 90 -7.00 -14.60 -7.43
CA PRO A 90 -8.22 -13.79 -7.50
C PRO A 90 -9.01 -13.81 -6.18
N ALA A 91 -8.90 -14.87 -5.36
CA ALA A 91 -9.57 -14.95 -4.06
C ALA A 91 -9.02 -13.94 -3.05
N ILE A 92 -7.75 -13.57 -3.18
CA ILE A 92 -7.13 -12.52 -2.36
C ILE A 92 -7.44 -11.14 -2.95
N TRP A 93 -7.18 -10.94 -4.24
CA TRP A 93 -7.10 -9.59 -4.80
C TRP A 93 -8.40 -9.06 -5.38
N ASN A 94 -9.33 -9.88 -5.89
CA ASN A 94 -10.60 -9.35 -6.41
C ASN A 94 -11.43 -8.62 -5.34
N PRO A 95 -11.54 -9.12 -4.09
CA PRO A 95 -12.20 -8.38 -3.02
C PRO A 95 -11.52 -7.03 -2.73
N ILE A 96 -10.18 -6.97 -2.78
CA ILE A 96 -9.43 -5.73 -2.59
C ILE A 96 -9.72 -4.73 -3.70
N LYS A 97 -9.78 -5.17 -4.97
CA LYS A 97 -10.13 -4.30 -6.10
C LYS A 97 -11.54 -3.72 -5.93
N ALA A 98 -12.51 -4.55 -5.57
CA ALA A 98 -13.87 -4.09 -5.30
C ALA A 98 -13.94 -3.14 -4.10
N GLY A 99 -13.24 -3.46 -3.01
CA GLY A 99 -13.13 -2.61 -1.83
C GLY A 99 -12.48 -1.25 -2.14
N MET A 100 -11.49 -1.22 -3.04
CA MET A 100 -10.83 0.02 -3.46
C MET A 100 -11.80 0.98 -4.15
N SER A 101 -12.82 0.46 -4.86
CA SER A 101 -13.87 1.30 -5.47
C SER A 101 -14.68 2.03 -4.42
N ASN A 102 -15.25 1.28 -3.48
CA ASN A 102 -16.02 1.88 -2.39
C ASN A 102 -15.15 2.83 -1.55
N PHE A 103 -13.90 2.44 -1.30
CA PHE A 103 -12.95 3.27 -0.57
C PHE A 103 -12.67 4.59 -1.29
N ARG A 104 -12.42 4.56 -2.60
CA ARG A 104 -12.22 5.77 -3.41
C ARG A 104 -13.47 6.65 -3.45
N ASP A 105 -14.66 6.07 -3.54
CA ASP A 105 -15.90 6.85 -3.63
C ASP A 105 -16.19 7.61 -2.32
N ILE A 106 -15.71 7.11 -1.17
CA ILE A 106 -15.89 7.73 0.14
C ILE A 106 -14.70 8.65 0.52
N HIS A 107 -13.47 8.18 0.26
CA HIS A 107 -12.22 8.80 0.74
C HIS A 107 -11.37 9.41 -0.37
N GLY A 108 -11.84 9.42 -1.62
CA GLY A 108 -11.06 9.83 -2.79
C GLY A 108 -10.44 11.21 -2.65
N ASP A 109 -11.15 12.14 -2.01
CA ASP A 109 -10.67 13.51 -1.80
C ASP A 109 -9.87 13.69 -0.51
N ASP A 110 -9.78 12.66 0.35
CA ASP A 110 -9.06 12.76 1.61
C ASP A 110 -7.54 12.78 1.38
N ILE A 111 -6.85 13.67 2.08
CA ILE A 111 -5.40 13.87 1.96
C ILE A 111 -4.69 12.85 2.84
N VAL A 112 -3.77 12.10 2.26
CA VAL A 112 -3.15 10.90 2.86
C VAL A 112 -1.62 10.92 2.80
N ALA A 113 -1.03 11.61 1.84
CA ALA A 113 0.42 11.69 1.66
C ALA A 113 0.87 13.08 1.22
N GLU A 114 2.19 13.27 1.14
CA GLU A 114 2.82 14.44 0.55
C GLU A 114 3.71 14.00 -0.61
N GLU A 115 3.72 14.80 -1.68
CA GLU A 115 4.60 14.55 -2.81
C GLU A 115 6.08 14.78 -2.43
N LEU A 116 6.97 13.89 -2.89
CA LEU A 116 8.41 14.01 -2.65
C LEU A 116 9.14 14.98 -3.61
N SER A 117 8.59 15.27 -4.80
CA SER A 117 9.32 15.89 -5.93
C SER A 117 9.20 17.40 -6.09
N ALA A 118 8.29 18.07 -5.38
CA ALA A 118 8.04 19.52 -5.45
C ALA A 118 7.43 19.97 -4.10
N PRO A 119 7.24 21.28 -3.78
CA PRO A 119 7.09 21.73 -2.40
C PRO A 119 5.91 21.06 -1.68
N TYR A 120 6.20 19.98 -0.91
CA TYR A 120 5.33 19.17 -0.05
C TYR A 120 3.83 19.29 -0.36
N LEU A 121 3.46 19.06 -1.63
CA LEU A 121 2.08 19.23 -2.05
C LEU A 121 1.26 18.10 -1.43
N PRO A 122 0.10 18.42 -0.83
CA PRO A 122 -0.80 17.40 -0.32
C PRO A 122 -1.25 16.48 -1.45
N GLN A 123 -1.22 15.17 -1.22
CA GLN A 123 -1.76 14.16 -2.14
C GLN A 123 -3.03 13.55 -1.54
N SER A 124 -4.12 13.63 -2.28
CA SER A 124 -5.36 12.92 -1.98
C SER A 124 -5.25 11.43 -2.29
N VAL A 125 -6.20 10.62 -1.81
CA VAL A 125 -6.34 9.21 -2.21
C VAL A 125 -6.41 9.11 -3.73
N ASN A 126 -7.23 9.94 -4.40
CA ASN A 126 -7.34 9.96 -5.85
C ASN A 126 -5.99 10.26 -6.53
N ASP A 127 -5.21 11.19 -6.01
CA ASP A 127 -3.90 11.53 -6.58
C ASP A 127 -2.93 10.34 -6.49
N VAL A 128 -2.89 9.66 -5.34
CA VAL A 128 -2.01 8.49 -5.14
C VAL A 128 -2.46 7.32 -6.03
N LEU A 129 -3.77 7.04 -6.11
CA LEU A 129 -4.30 5.98 -6.97
C LEU A 129 -3.91 6.24 -8.44
N ARG A 130 -4.26 7.41 -8.98
CA ARG A 130 -4.00 7.78 -10.37
C ARG A 130 -2.52 7.81 -10.71
N THR A 131 -1.70 8.35 -9.81
CA THR A 131 -0.27 8.56 -10.06
C THR A 131 0.53 7.27 -9.99
N TYR A 132 0.17 6.31 -9.11
CA TYR A 132 1.04 5.15 -8.84
C TYR A 132 0.42 3.79 -9.13
N LEU A 133 -0.90 3.66 -9.23
CA LEU A 133 -1.55 2.35 -9.37
C LEU A 133 -2.10 2.10 -10.77
N SER A 134 -2.35 0.82 -11.06
CA SER A 134 -3.02 0.44 -12.30
C SER A 134 -4.53 0.62 -12.25
N ASP A 135 -5.15 0.54 -13.43
CA ASP A 135 -6.60 0.48 -13.61
C ASP A 135 -7.29 -0.60 -12.72
N ASN A 136 -6.60 -1.71 -12.46
CA ASN A 136 -7.08 -2.77 -11.58
C ASN A 136 -7.30 -2.29 -10.14
N TYR A 137 -6.58 -1.26 -9.71
CA TYR A 137 -6.72 -0.60 -8.42
C TYR A 137 -7.13 0.87 -8.59
N LEU A 138 -7.84 1.17 -9.68
CA LEU A 138 -8.47 2.48 -9.96
C LEU A 138 -7.49 3.63 -10.18
N GLY A 139 -6.24 3.30 -10.54
CA GLY A 139 -5.29 4.27 -11.06
C GLY A 139 -5.33 4.38 -12.58
N ASP A 140 -4.40 5.15 -13.15
CA ASP A 140 -4.39 5.49 -14.58
C ASP A 140 -3.36 4.66 -15.39
N HIS A 141 -2.60 3.77 -14.74
CA HIS A 141 -1.58 2.95 -15.41
C HIS A 141 -2.18 1.68 -16.02
N THR A 142 -1.92 1.43 -17.30
CA THR A 142 -2.42 0.23 -18.01
C THR A 142 -1.71 -1.07 -17.64
N ASN A 143 -0.50 -1.00 -17.08
CA ASN A 143 0.28 -2.17 -16.68
C ASN A 143 0.84 -1.99 -15.26
N GLY A 144 0.14 -2.55 -14.27
CA GLY A 144 0.50 -2.49 -12.85
C GLY A 144 1.78 -3.25 -12.53
N GLY A 145 2.90 -2.54 -12.50
CA GLY A 145 4.21 -3.12 -12.15
C GLY A 145 4.65 -2.75 -10.74
N ALA A 146 5.06 -1.49 -10.56
CA ALA A 146 5.72 -1.05 -9.33
C ALA A 146 4.73 -0.70 -8.21
N GLY A 147 3.74 0.15 -8.48
CA GLY A 147 2.82 0.61 -7.42
C GLY A 147 1.93 -0.49 -6.88
N ASP A 148 1.28 -1.26 -7.75
CA ASP A 148 0.47 -2.42 -7.35
C ASP A 148 1.24 -3.40 -6.48
N THR A 149 2.51 -3.66 -6.81
CA THR A 149 3.33 -4.57 -5.98
C THR A 149 3.73 -3.95 -4.65
N VAL A 150 3.90 -2.62 -4.56
CA VAL A 150 4.04 -1.97 -3.24
C VAL A 150 2.75 -2.12 -2.46
N LEU A 151 1.59 -1.78 -3.05
CA LEU A 151 0.30 -1.83 -2.37
C LEU A 151 0.02 -3.23 -1.83
N LYS A 152 0.14 -4.26 -2.68
CA LYS A 152 -0.12 -5.65 -2.29
C LYS A 152 0.80 -6.11 -1.17
N ARG A 153 2.11 -5.86 -1.29
CA ARG A 153 3.10 -6.24 -0.26
C ARG A 153 2.85 -5.51 1.05
N THR A 154 2.51 -4.22 1.00
CA THR A 154 2.18 -3.46 2.21
C THR A 154 0.91 -4.00 2.87
N LEU A 155 -0.16 -4.28 2.10
CA LEU A 155 -1.39 -4.86 2.66
C LEU A 155 -1.15 -6.25 3.25
N LYS A 156 -0.32 -7.08 2.62
CA LYS A 156 0.10 -8.38 3.16
C LYS A 156 0.83 -8.22 4.49
N ILE A 157 1.84 -7.36 4.56
CA ILE A 157 2.57 -7.09 5.80
C ILE A 157 1.62 -6.59 6.90
N LEU A 158 0.75 -5.62 6.57
CA LEU A 158 -0.26 -5.11 7.50
C LEU A 158 -1.19 -6.24 8.00
N SER A 159 -1.60 -7.15 7.12
CA SER A 159 -2.48 -8.25 7.46
C SER A 159 -1.88 -9.25 8.46
N HIS A 160 -0.57 -9.51 8.38
CA HIS A 160 0.11 -10.47 9.25
C HIS A 160 0.59 -9.86 10.58
N ILE A 161 0.60 -8.54 10.67
CA ILE A 161 1.05 -7.81 11.86
C ILE A 161 -0.12 -7.37 12.74
N PHE A 162 -1.16 -6.79 12.13
CA PHE A 162 -2.21 -6.09 12.86
C PHE A 162 -3.54 -6.84 12.91
N TYR A 163 -3.70 -7.89 12.12
CA TYR A 163 -4.92 -8.70 12.00
C TYR A 163 -4.55 -10.18 12.13
#